data_AF-A0A7C0TZJ2-F1
#
_entry.id   AF-A0A7C0TZJ2-F1
#
_cell.length_a   1.000
_cell.length_b   1.000
_cell.length_c   1.000
_cell.angle_alpha   90.00
_cell.angle_beta   90.00
_cell.angle_gamma   90.00
#
_symmetry.space_group_name_H-M   'P 1'
#
loop_
_entity.id
_entity.type
_entity.pdbx_description
1 polymer ?
#
loop_
_entity_poly.entity_id
_entity_poly.type
_entity_poly.pdbx_seq_one_letter_code
_entity_poly.pdbx_strand_id
1 'polypeptide(L)'
;MRQILAFLLAFLTLSLINVNPATAEALPGDILKMPMPGVPAIALPGETIEIQPQEGVDITELTIVSVMNGPYKLEISEKGDTIKAKIPENVVPDVYFLQVKSNKGEITIPNGVWVLKEYPKVLRIAHVSDTHITSGTKFGYVCGEYFQRNIKKIQELCDGGIIVPLHSCVAADSAYTYWSMDNRVDVIINTGDVVDTAGDRKGYRTMFDIISRATVAGKPTIIVKGNHDDPPNYYSKLIGPT
;
A
#
# COMPACT_ATOMS: atom_id res chain seq x y z
N MET A 1 -51.37 23.03 -16.52
CA MET A 1 -50.46 24.18 -16.30
C MET A 1 -49.61 24.04 -15.03
N ARG A 2 -50.21 23.83 -13.85
CA ARG A 2 -49.48 23.74 -12.56
C ARG A 2 -48.46 22.58 -12.48
N GLN A 3 -48.81 21.42 -13.03
CA GLN A 3 -47.91 20.26 -13.10
C GLN A 3 -46.74 20.47 -14.08
N ILE A 4 -46.99 21.13 -15.21
CA ILE A 4 -45.95 21.46 -16.21
C ILE A 4 -44.94 22.46 -15.63
N LEU A 5 -45.43 23.48 -14.90
CA LEU A 5 -44.57 24.41 -14.18
C LEU A 5 -43.73 23.71 -13.11
N ALA A 6 -44.31 22.76 -12.37
CA ALA A 6 -43.58 22.00 -11.34
C ALA A 6 -42.47 21.13 -11.95
N PHE A 7 -42.72 20.49 -13.10
CA PHE A 7 -41.71 19.72 -13.83
C PHE A 7 -40.59 20.60 -14.37
N LEU A 8 -40.91 21.76 -14.93
CA LEU A 8 -39.92 22.74 -15.39
C LEU A 8 -39.06 23.27 -14.24
N LEU A 9 -39.67 23.54 -13.09
CA LEU A 9 -38.95 23.99 -11.90
C LEU A 9 -38.00 22.90 -11.37
N ALA A 10 -38.45 21.65 -11.35
CA ALA A 10 -37.63 20.51 -10.94
C ALA A 10 -36.43 20.29 -11.89
N PHE A 11 -36.64 20.37 -13.20
CA PHE A 11 -35.56 20.29 -14.19
C PHE A 11 -34.57 21.45 -14.06
N LEU A 12 -35.05 22.67 -13.82
CA LEU A 12 -34.18 23.83 -13.59
C LEU A 12 -33.33 23.62 -12.34
N THR A 13 -33.92 23.11 -11.24
CA THR A 13 -33.18 22.83 -10.00
C THR A 13 -32.14 21.71 -10.16
N LEU A 14 -32.43 20.69 -10.97
CA LEU A 14 -31.48 19.61 -11.29
C LEU A 14 -30.34 20.08 -12.19
N SER A 15 -30.61 21.03 -13.10
CA SER A 15 -29.59 21.61 -13.99
C SER A 15 -28.60 22.54 -13.30
N LEU A 16 -28.93 23.01 -12.09
CA LEU A 16 -28.06 23.84 -11.25
C LEU A 16 -27.16 23.02 -10.33
N ILE A 17 -27.32 21.70 -10.30
CA ILE A 17 -26.42 20.81 -9.57
C ILE A 17 -25.15 20.69 -10.41
N ASN A 18 -24.08 21.36 -9.98
CA ASN A 18 -22.74 21.10 -10.50
C ASN A 18 -22.37 19.65 -10.16
N VAL A 19 -22.57 18.76 -11.12
CA VAL A 19 -22.05 17.40 -11.07
C VAL A 19 -20.57 17.52 -11.37
N ASN A 20 -19.75 17.72 -10.34
CA ASN A 20 -18.32 17.47 -10.49
C ASN A 20 -18.18 15.98 -10.81
N PRO A 21 -17.70 15.59 -11.99
CA PRO A 21 -17.44 14.19 -12.27
C PRO A 21 -16.47 13.71 -11.20
N ALA A 22 -16.85 12.71 -10.43
CA ALA A 22 -15.95 12.06 -9.50
C ALA A 22 -14.81 11.44 -10.33
N THR A 23 -13.68 12.14 -10.40
CA THR A 23 -12.45 11.57 -10.92
C THR A 23 -12.05 10.45 -9.98
N ALA A 24 -11.98 9.22 -10.48
CA ALA A 24 -11.46 8.12 -9.68
C ALA A 24 -10.07 8.50 -9.13
N GLU A 25 -9.85 8.26 -7.83
CA GLU A 25 -8.55 8.42 -7.18
C GLU A 25 -7.52 7.57 -7.94
N ALA A 26 -6.48 8.21 -8.48
CA ALA A 26 -5.40 7.52 -9.18
C ALA A 26 -4.66 6.60 -8.20
N LEU A 27 -4.46 5.35 -8.58
CA LEU A 27 -3.71 4.39 -7.77
C LEU A 27 -2.21 4.53 -8.06
N PRO A 28 -1.32 4.12 -7.13
CA PRO A 28 0.13 4.17 -7.35
C PRO A 28 0.58 3.60 -8.70
N GLY A 29 0.06 2.42 -9.05
CA GLY A 29 0.41 1.73 -10.30
C GLY A 29 -0.18 2.35 -11.57
N ASP A 30 -1.09 3.33 -11.46
CA ASP A 30 -1.56 4.11 -12.61
C ASP A 30 -0.55 5.21 -13.00
N ILE A 31 0.37 5.55 -12.09
CA ILE A 31 1.37 6.63 -12.23
C ILE A 31 2.79 6.08 -12.34
N LEU A 32 3.16 5.12 -11.49
CA LEU A 32 4.49 4.52 -11.46
C LEU A 32 4.46 3.03 -11.78
N LYS A 33 5.55 2.56 -12.38
CA LYS A 33 5.95 1.15 -12.37
C LYS A 33 6.78 0.86 -11.12
N MET A 34 7.70 1.78 -10.78
CA MET A 34 8.60 1.71 -9.64
C MET A 34 8.97 3.13 -9.15
N PRO A 35 9.24 3.33 -7.84
CA PRO A 35 8.96 2.42 -6.74
C PRO A 35 7.46 2.24 -6.49
N MET A 36 7.10 1.21 -5.75
CA MET A 36 5.72 0.86 -5.41
C MET A 36 5.62 0.54 -3.91
N PRO A 37 4.43 0.54 -3.29
CA PRO A 37 4.30 0.34 -1.84
C PRO A 37 4.97 -0.92 -1.26
N GLY A 38 5.03 -2.01 -2.01
CA GLY A 38 5.71 -3.25 -1.65
C GLY A 38 7.16 -3.34 -2.14
N VAL A 39 7.67 -2.35 -2.86
CA VAL A 39 9.05 -2.32 -3.37
C VAL A 39 9.58 -0.88 -3.32
N PRO A 40 10.02 -0.42 -2.13
CA PRO A 40 10.59 0.92 -1.96
C PRO A 40 11.89 1.07 -2.76
N ALA A 41 12.20 2.29 -3.19
CA ALA A 41 13.56 2.63 -3.55
C ALA A 41 14.42 2.68 -2.27
N ILE A 42 15.65 2.16 -2.32
CA ILE A 42 16.56 2.13 -1.16
C ILE A 42 17.80 2.95 -1.52
N ALA A 43 18.21 3.85 -0.63
CA ALA A 43 19.36 4.72 -0.87
C ALA A 43 19.93 5.31 0.42
N LEU A 44 21.13 5.88 0.33
CA LEU A 44 21.72 6.76 1.34
C LEU A 44 21.44 8.24 1.03
N PRO A 45 21.58 9.16 2.01
CA PRO A 45 21.56 10.59 1.74
C PRO A 45 22.59 10.96 0.66
N GLY A 46 22.19 11.79 -0.31
CA GLY A 46 23.04 12.19 -1.43
C GLY A 46 23.03 11.23 -2.63
N GLU A 47 22.54 10.00 -2.49
CA GLU A 47 22.47 9.05 -3.60
C GLU A 47 21.28 9.33 -4.55
N THR A 48 21.35 8.73 -5.72
CA THR A 48 20.31 8.81 -6.75
C THR A 48 19.44 7.56 -6.72
N ILE A 49 18.12 7.76 -6.74
CA ILE A 49 17.14 6.70 -6.93
C ILE A 49 16.55 6.73 -8.33
N GLU A 50 16.10 5.57 -8.80
CA GLU A 50 15.40 5.41 -10.06
C GLU A 50 13.88 5.43 -9.85
N ILE A 51 13.18 6.25 -10.64
CA ILE A 51 11.73 6.33 -10.68
C ILE A 51 11.30 5.97 -12.10
N GLN A 52 10.45 4.96 -12.25
CA GLN A 52 9.93 4.51 -13.54
C GLN A 52 8.46 4.90 -13.66
N PRO A 53 8.11 5.96 -14.40
CA PRO A 53 6.72 6.31 -14.65
C PRO A 53 6.00 5.27 -15.54
N GLN A 54 4.67 5.26 -15.47
CA GLN A 54 3.83 4.59 -16.47
C GLN A 54 3.87 5.34 -17.81
N GLU A 55 3.50 4.65 -18.89
CA GLU A 55 3.46 5.27 -20.22
C GLU A 55 2.52 6.50 -20.23
N GLY A 56 2.99 7.59 -20.84
CA GLY A 56 2.26 8.86 -20.92
C GLY A 56 2.18 9.65 -19.61
N VAL A 57 2.91 9.25 -18.56
CA VAL A 57 3.03 10.01 -17.31
C VAL A 57 4.31 10.84 -17.34
N ASP A 58 4.16 12.17 -17.26
CA ASP A 58 5.27 13.11 -17.06
C ASP A 58 5.27 13.59 -15.61
N ILE A 59 6.37 13.32 -14.90
CA ILE A 59 6.55 13.68 -13.50
C ILE A 59 7.20 15.05 -13.42
N THR A 60 6.56 15.97 -12.70
CA THR A 60 7.00 17.36 -12.55
C THR A 60 7.68 17.60 -11.21
N GLU A 61 7.28 16.88 -10.16
CA GLU A 61 7.84 17.04 -8.82
C GLU A 61 7.85 15.72 -8.05
N LEU A 62 8.93 15.51 -7.31
CA LEU A 62 9.13 14.38 -6.41
C LEU A 62 9.53 14.92 -5.03
N THR A 63 8.78 14.52 -4.01
CA THR A 63 9.03 14.91 -2.61
C THR A 63 8.92 13.68 -1.73
N ILE A 64 9.82 13.56 -0.76
CA ILE A 64 9.73 12.54 0.28
C ILE A 64 9.36 13.17 1.63
N VAL A 65 8.46 12.53 2.37
CA VAL A 65 8.03 12.99 3.71
C VAL A 65 7.77 11.78 4.61
N SER A 66 8.17 11.85 5.87
CA SER A 66 7.82 10.87 6.90
C SER A 66 7.06 11.56 8.02
N VAL A 67 6.64 10.80 9.03
CA VAL A 67 5.94 11.38 10.20
C VAL A 67 6.83 12.34 10.98
N MET A 68 8.13 12.05 11.03
CA MET A 68 9.09 12.78 11.86
C MET A 68 9.99 13.72 11.06
N ASN A 69 10.09 13.55 9.74
CA ASN A 69 11.11 14.20 8.92
C ASN A 69 10.56 14.71 7.56
N GLY A 70 11.22 15.74 7.02
CA GLY A 70 10.87 16.35 5.73
C GLY A 70 9.85 17.48 5.85
N PRO A 71 9.19 17.87 4.74
CA PRO A 71 9.36 17.32 3.39
C PRO A 71 10.73 17.64 2.79
N TYR A 72 11.28 16.70 2.00
CA TYR A 72 12.49 16.90 1.21
C TYR A 72 12.18 16.76 -0.27
N LYS A 73 12.53 17.78 -1.05
CA LYS A 73 12.39 17.73 -2.51
C LYS A 73 13.55 16.93 -3.10
N LEU A 74 13.25 16.00 -4.01
CA LEU A 74 14.25 15.28 -4.78
C LEU A 74 14.64 16.08 -6.02
N GLU A 75 15.92 16.08 -6.35
CA GLU A 75 16.43 16.76 -7.55
C GLU A 75 16.38 15.81 -8.75
N ILE A 76 15.55 16.11 -9.75
CA ILE A 76 15.48 15.32 -10.98
C ILE A 76 16.69 15.67 -11.86
N SER A 77 17.66 14.77 -11.94
CA SER A 77 18.89 14.96 -12.72
C SER A 77 18.79 14.47 -14.16
N GLU A 78 17.93 13.48 -14.42
CA GLU A 78 17.74 12.90 -15.76
C GLU A 78 16.27 12.54 -15.96
N LYS A 79 15.71 12.89 -17.14
CA LYS A 79 14.35 12.52 -17.55
C LYS A 79 14.40 11.65 -18.80
N GLY A 80 13.79 10.48 -18.72
CA GLY A 80 13.60 9.51 -19.80
C GLY A 80 12.58 8.46 -19.37
N ASP A 81 12.65 7.25 -19.93
CA ASP A 81 11.80 6.12 -19.48
C ASP A 81 12.05 5.74 -18.01
N THR A 82 13.24 6.04 -17.51
CA THR A 82 13.61 6.02 -16.09
C THR A 82 14.11 7.40 -15.71
N ILE A 83 13.53 7.96 -14.65
CA ILE A 83 13.92 9.24 -14.06
C ILE A 83 14.94 8.98 -12.97
N LYS A 84 16.04 9.71 -12.99
CA LYS A 84 17.02 9.72 -11.90
C LYS A 84 16.76 10.91 -10.99
N ALA A 85 16.50 10.62 -9.72
CA ALA A 85 16.20 11.62 -8.71
C ALA A 85 17.22 11.53 -7.56
N LYS A 86 17.94 12.61 -7.28
CA LYS A 86 18.92 12.69 -6.20
C LYS A 86 18.24 13.03 -4.88
N ILE A 87 18.58 12.27 -3.83
CA ILE A 87 18.17 12.52 -2.44
C ILE A 87 19.08 13.60 -1.85
N PRO A 88 18.55 14.62 -1.16
CA PRO A 88 19.39 15.61 -0.49
C PRO A 88 20.34 15.00 0.55
N GLU A 89 21.53 15.58 0.71
CA GLU A 89 22.57 15.07 1.61
C GLU A 89 22.19 15.16 3.10
N ASN A 90 21.25 16.07 3.43
CA ASN A 90 20.78 16.29 4.80
C ASN A 90 19.52 15.48 5.16
N VAL A 91 19.10 14.54 4.30
CA VAL A 91 17.97 13.66 4.62
C VAL A 91 18.32 12.76 5.79
N VAL A 92 17.42 12.67 6.75
CA VAL A 92 17.57 11.81 7.92
C VAL A 92 17.20 10.36 7.53
N PRO A 93 17.89 9.33 8.02
CA PRO A 93 17.49 7.95 7.78
C PRO A 93 16.08 7.65 8.31
N ASP A 94 15.19 7.21 7.44
CA ASP A 94 13.78 6.89 7.75
C ASP A 94 13.11 6.16 6.57
N VAL A 95 11.86 5.75 6.75
CA VAL A 95 10.99 5.26 5.68
C VAL A 95 10.02 6.37 5.29
N TYR A 96 10.09 6.77 4.04
CA TYR A 96 9.37 7.93 3.53
C TYR A 96 8.21 7.53 2.64
N PHE A 97 7.13 8.31 2.76
CA PHE A 97 6.13 8.45 1.71
C PHE A 97 6.76 9.20 0.54
N LEU A 98 6.56 8.69 -0.68
CA LEU A 98 6.93 9.39 -1.92
C LEU A 98 5.69 10.10 -2.48
N GLN A 99 5.72 11.42 -2.48
CA GLN A 99 4.74 12.27 -3.14
C GLN A 99 5.19 12.54 -4.58
N VAL A 100 4.32 12.23 -5.53
CA VAL A 100 4.58 12.35 -6.96
C VAL A 100 3.56 13.29 -7.57
N LYS A 101 4.01 14.40 -8.15
CA LYS A 101 3.16 15.26 -8.98
C LYS A 101 3.46 14.99 -10.44
N SER A 102 2.39 14.83 -11.22
CA SER A 102 2.47 14.52 -12.64
C SER A 102 1.37 15.23 -13.44
N ASN A 103 1.44 15.10 -14.76
CA ASN A 103 0.35 15.49 -15.67
C ASN A 103 -0.98 14.73 -15.43
N LYS A 104 -0.98 13.61 -14.67
CA LYS A 104 -2.18 12.86 -14.30
C LYS A 104 -2.69 13.16 -12.88
N GLY A 105 -2.08 14.13 -12.19
CA GLY A 105 -2.42 14.52 -10.84
C GLY A 105 -1.32 14.19 -9.83
N GLU A 106 -1.69 14.25 -8.56
CA GLU A 106 -0.80 14.02 -7.42
C GLU A 106 -1.20 12.74 -6.69
N ILE A 107 -0.21 11.88 -6.42
CA ILE A 107 -0.38 10.67 -5.62
C ILE A 107 0.65 10.62 -4.49
N THR A 108 0.33 9.86 -3.45
CA THR A 108 1.26 9.55 -2.36
C THR A 108 1.45 8.04 -2.28
N ILE A 109 2.70 7.61 -2.31
CA ILE A 109 3.11 6.21 -2.25
C ILE A 109 3.71 5.96 -0.87
N PRO A 110 3.03 5.22 0.04
CA PRO A 110 3.64 4.78 1.29
C PRO A 110 4.83 3.88 0.99
N ASN A 111 5.81 3.87 1.89
CA ASN A 111 7.01 3.04 1.73
C ASN A 111 7.61 3.23 0.33
N GLY A 112 7.68 4.48 -0.14
CA GLY A 112 8.16 4.82 -1.48
C GLY A 112 9.67 4.88 -1.54
N VAL A 113 10.30 5.39 -0.48
CA VAL A 113 11.77 5.50 -0.35
C VAL A 113 12.18 5.12 1.06
N TRP A 114 13.11 4.18 1.18
CA TRP A 114 13.77 3.83 2.43
C TRP A 114 15.18 4.39 2.44
N VAL A 115 15.41 5.42 3.26
CA VAL A 115 16.72 6.06 3.39
C VAL A 115 17.48 5.45 4.56
N LEU A 116 18.63 4.88 4.27
CA LEU A 116 19.51 4.25 5.25
C LEU A 116 20.59 5.22 5.71
N LYS A 117 21.07 5.05 6.95
CA LYS A 117 22.26 5.77 7.44
C LYS A 117 23.52 5.28 6.73
N GLU A 118 23.62 3.96 6.60
CA GLU A 118 24.64 3.19 5.92
C GLU A 118 24.01 1.86 5.51
N TYR A 119 24.55 1.20 4.48
CA TYR A 119 24.08 -0.12 4.09
C TYR A 119 24.40 -1.14 5.19
N PRO A 120 23.38 -1.82 5.76
CA PRO A 120 23.59 -2.70 6.90
C PRO A 120 24.38 -3.95 6.49
N LYS A 121 25.33 -4.39 7.33
CA LYS A 121 26.05 -5.66 7.15
C LYS A 121 25.21 -6.88 7.56
N VAL A 122 24.22 -6.66 8.41
CA VAL A 122 23.30 -7.67 8.94
C VAL A 122 21.90 -7.09 8.91
N LEU A 123 20.94 -7.87 8.40
CA LEU A 123 19.54 -7.48 8.32
C LEU A 123 18.68 -8.48 9.08
N ARG A 124 17.90 -8.00 10.05
CA ARG A 124 16.93 -8.81 10.80
C ARG A 124 15.57 -8.65 10.14
N ILE A 125 15.10 -9.76 9.59
CA ILE A 125 13.91 -9.79 8.75
C ILE A 125 12.75 -10.35 9.55
N ALA A 126 11.66 -9.59 9.65
CA ALA A 126 10.37 -10.16 9.99
C ALA A 126 9.77 -10.76 8.73
N HIS A 127 9.64 -12.08 8.70
CA HIS A 127 9.08 -12.79 7.57
C HIS A 127 7.60 -13.05 7.78
N VAL A 128 6.80 -12.70 6.76
CA VAL A 128 5.37 -12.98 6.67
C VAL A 128 5.11 -13.64 5.31
N SER A 129 4.09 -14.48 5.22
CA SER A 129 3.61 -15.07 3.97
C SER A 129 2.14 -15.41 4.13
N ASP A 130 1.44 -15.64 3.01
CA ASP A 130 0.11 -16.26 3.02
C ASP A 130 -0.87 -15.49 3.90
N THR A 131 -0.79 -14.15 3.86
CA THR A 131 -1.70 -13.32 4.64
C THR A 131 -3.14 -13.50 4.19
N HIS A 132 -3.35 -13.89 2.92
CA HIS A 132 -4.65 -14.24 2.34
C HIS A 132 -5.74 -13.27 2.80
N ILE A 133 -5.46 -11.97 2.70
CA ILE A 133 -6.40 -10.93 3.12
C ILE A 133 -7.68 -11.11 2.30
N THR A 134 -8.80 -11.12 3.00
CA THR A 134 -10.13 -11.22 2.41
C THR A 134 -10.92 -10.01 2.87
N SER A 135 -11.63 -9.35 1.96
CA SER A 135 -12.41 -8.15 2.30
C SER A 135 -13.88 -8.41 2.67
N GLY A 136 -14.29 -9.68 2.55
CA GLY A 136 -15.61 -10.22 2.90
C GLY A 136 -15.56 -11.24 4.03
N THR A 137 -16.67 -11.94 4.26
CA THR A 137 -16.96 -12.79 5.42
C THR A 137 -16.23 -14.14 5.46
N LYS A 138 -15.02 -14.27 4.88
CA LYS A 138 -14.20 -15.48 5.07
C LYS A 138 -13.62 -15.47 6.49
N PHE A 139 -14.46 -15.86 7.45
CA PHE A 139 -14.08 -16.07 8.84
C PHE A 139 -13.48 -17.46 8.98
N GLY A 140 -12.29 -17.52 9.56
CA GLY A 140 -11.78 -18.72 10.20
C GLY A 140 -12.02 -18.65 11.71
N TYR A 141 -11.81 -19.75 12.38
CA TYR A 141 -11.78 -19.82 13.83
C TYR A 141 -10.50 -20.51 14.24
N VAL A 142 -9.80 -19.94 15.21
CA VAL A 142 -8.64 -20.60 15.83
C VAL A 142 -8.89 -20.96 17.26
N CYS A 143 -8.22 -22.02 17.71
CA CYS A 143 -8.14 -22.40 19.11
C CYS A 143 -6.79 -23.10 19.33
N GLY A 144 -5.88 -22.45 20.06
CA GLY A 144 -4.48 -22.90 20.13
C GLY A 144 -3.87 -23.01 18.73
N GLU A 145 -3.37 -24.19 18.38
CA GLU A 145 -2.75 -24.51 17.08
C GLU A 145 -3.77 -24.87 15.97
N TYR A 146 -5.06 -24.97 16.29
CA TYR A 146 -6.07 -25.40 15.34
C TYR A 146 -6.70 -24.22 14.58
N PHE A 147 -6.84 -24.32 13.26
CA PHE A 147 -7.62 -23.41 12.41
C PHE A 147 -8.73 -24.18 11.67
N GLN A 148 -9.96 -23.66 11.67
CA GLN A 148 -11.05 -24.18 10.83
C GLN A 148 -11.95 -23.06 10.30
N ARG A 149 -12.48 -23.25 9.08
CA ARG A 149 -13.51 -22.36 8.50
C ARG A 149 -14.92 -22.66 9.02
N ASN A 150 -15.10 -23.76 9.76
CA ASN A 150 -16.38 -24.20 10.28
C ASN A 150 -16.36 -24.17 11.82
N ILE A 151 -17.30 -23.42 12.41
CA ILE A 151 -17.40 -23.25 13.86
C ILE A 151 -17.62 -24.59 14.60
N LYS A 152 -18.40 -25.52 14.03
CA LYS A 152 -18.65 -26.82 14.66
C LYS A 152 -17.38 -27.67 14.70
N LYS A 153 -16.62 -27.63 13.60
CA LYS A 153 -15.38 -28.40 13.49
C LYS A 153 -14.28 -27.85 14.41
N ILE A 154 -14.18 -26.53 14.58
CA ILE A 154 -13.24 -25.99 15.58
C ILE A 154 -13.69 -26.32 17.00
N GLN A 155 -15.00 -26.32 17.29
CA GLN A 155 -15.52 -26.67 18.61
C GLN A 155 -15.17 -28.11 19.01
N GLU A 156 -15.24 -29.04 18.06
CA GLU A 156 -14.80 -30.43 18.26
C GLU A 156 -13.30 -30.55 18.54
N LEU A 157 -12.47 -29.75 17.87
CA LEU A 157 -11.01 -29.78 18.02
C LEU A 157 -10.51 -29.03 19.27
N CYS A 158 -11.26 -28.03 19.73
CA CYS A 158 -10.82 -27.06 20.72
C CYS A 158 -10.96 -27.54 22.18
N ASP A 159 -11.76 -28.59 22.44
CA ASP A 159 -12.01 -29.21 23.75
C ASP A 159 -11.97 -28.23 24.95
N GLY A 160 -12.88 -27.26 24.96
CA GLY A 160 -13.00 -26.27 26.05
C GLY A 160 -12.04 -25.09 26.00
N GLY A 161 -11.18 -25.00 24.98
CA GLY A 161 -10.31 -23.83 24.74
C GLY A 161 -11.07 -22.59 24.23
N ILE A 162 -10.35 -21.47 24.14
CA ILE A 162 -10.89 -20.21 23.63
C ILE A 162 -10.91 -20.23 22.10
N ILE A 163 -12.10 -20.17 21.53
CA ILE A 163 -12.29 -20.05 20.08
C ILE A 163 -12.28 -18.57 19.70
N VAL A 164 -11.31 -18.17 18.88
CA VAL A 164 -11.19 -16.80 18.38
C VAL A 164 -11.64 -16.76 16.92
N PRO A 165 -12.71 -16.02 16.57
CA PRO A 165 -13.03 -15.77 15.17
C PRO A 165 -11.94 -14.89 14.57
N LEU A 166 -11.35 -15.34 13.47
CA LEU A 166 -10.21 -14.71 12.84
C LEU A 166 -10.58 -14.28 11.43
N HIS A 167 -10.51 -12.97 11.22
CA HIS A 167 -10.57 -12.35 9.91
C HIS A 167 -9.14 -12.18 9.43
N SER A 168 -8.80 -12.67 8.23
CA SER A 168 -7.42 -12.63 7.74
C SER A 168 -6.86 -11.21 7.67
N CYS A 169 -7.71 -10.20 7.44
CA CYS A 169 -7.31 -8.79 7.52
C CYS A 169 -6.84 -8.36 8.92
N VAL A 170 -7.51 -8.82 10.00
CA VAL A 170 -7.12 -8.50 11.37
C VAL A 170 -5.83 -9.22 11.74
N ALA A 171 -5.67 -10.47 11.27
CA ALA A 171 -4.43 -11.23 11.45
C ALA A 171 -3.25 -10.52 10.79
N ALA A 172 -3.41 -10.13 9.52
CA ALA A 172 -2.40 -9.43 8.76
C ALA A 172 -2.07 -8.08 9.41
N ASP A 173 -3.07 -7.25 9.72
CA ASP A 173 -2.84 -5.95 10.35
C ASP A 173 -2.14 -6.09 11.71
N SER A 174 -2.52 -7.08 12.53
CA SER A 174 -1.89 -7.35 13.82
C SER A 174 -0.42 -7.77 13.66
N ALA A 175 -0.12 -8.68 12.73
CA ALA A 175 1.25 -9.13 12.49
C ALA A 175 2.16 -7.99 12.04
N TYR A 176 1.71 -7.17 11.08
CA TYR A 176 2.47 -6.03 10.59
C TYR A 176 2.62 -4.95 11.66
N THR A 177 1.58 -4.68 12.44
CA THR A 177 1.66 -3.73 13.56
C THR A 177 2.69 -4.19 14.59
N TYR A 178 2.65 -5.46 14.99
CA TYR A 178 3.61 -6.02 15.93
C TYR A 178 5.05 -5.89 15.41
N TRP A 179 5.32 -6.29 14.18
CA TRP A 179 6.66 -6.18 13.59
C TRP A 179 7.12 -4.74 13.35
N SER A 180 6.18 -3.83 13.08
CA SER A 180 6.49 -2.40 12.92
C SER A 180 6.93 -1.76 14.23
N MET A 181 6.39 -2.24 15.36
CA MET A 181 6.74 -1.75 16.70
C MET A 181 8.01 -2.40 17.28
N ASP A 182 8.47 -3.52 16.72
CA ASP A 182 9.67 -4.21 17.19
C ASP A 182 10.94 -3.53 16.65
N ASN A 183 11.70 -2.90 17.55
CA ASN A 183 12.99 -2.26 17.21
C ASN A 183 14.08 -3.29 16.84
N ARG A 184 13.82 -4.58 17.01
CA ARG A 184 14.72 -5.65 16.58
C ARG A 184 14.52 -6.06 15.13
N VAL A 185 13.46 -5.60 14.49
CA VAL A 185 13.19 -5.87 13.07
C VAL A 185 13.73 -4.70 12.26
N ASP A 186 14.49 -4.98 11.20
CA ASP A 186 15.01 -3.95 10.31
C ASP A 186 14.08 -3.77 9.09
N VAL A 187 13.47 -4.85 8.60
CA VAL A 187 12.52 -4.85 7.47
C VAL A 187 11.48 -5.96 7.63
N ILE A 188 10.26 -5.70 7.15
CA ILE A 188 9.22 -6.73 7.00
C ILE A 188 9.26 -7.23 5.56
N ILE A 189 9.38 -8.54 5.36
CA ILE A 189 9.31 -9.16 4.03
C ILE A 189 8.10 -10.08 3.97
N ASN A 190 7.21 -9.83 3.01
CA ASN A 190 6.10 -10.72 2.65
C ASN A 190 6.42 -11.48 1.36
N THR A 191 6.44 -12.81 1.45
CA THR A 191 6.79 -13.67 0.30
C THR A 191 5.61 -14.07 -0.58
N GLY A 192 4.43 -13.47 -0.39
CA GLY A 192 3.33 -13.56 -1.34
C GLY A 192 2.03 -14.08 -0.75
N ASP A 193 1.07 -14.28 -1.65
CA ASP A 193 -0.31 -14.64 -1.33
C ASP A 193 -0.92 -13.63 -0.37
N VAL A 194 -0.81 -12.37 -0.80
CA VAL A 194 -1.15 -11.20 0.01
C VAL A 194 -2.65 -11.13 0.23
N VAL A 195 -3.40 -11.25 -0.87
CA VAL A 195 -4.86 -11.25 -0.92
C VAL A 195 -5.29 -12.58 -1.49
N ASP A 196 -6.32 -13.19 -0.91
CA ASP A 196 -6.76 -14.56 -1.27
C ASP A 196 -7.33 -14.66 -2.70
N THR A 197 -7.69 -13.53 -3.30
CA THR A 197 -8.21 -13.46 -4.67
C THR A 197 -7.72 -12.19 -5.36
N ALA A 198 -7.00 -12.33 -6.48
CA ALA A 198 -6.44 -11.22 -7.28
C ALA A 198 -7.46 -10.13 -7.69
N GLY A 199 -8.75 -10.46 -7.75
CA GLY A 199 -9.85 -9.52 -8.03
C GLY A 199 -10.38 -8.73 -6.83
N ASP A 200 -9.95 -9.03 -5.59
CA ASP A 200 -10.44 -8.37 -4.38
C ASP A 200 -9.74 -7.02 -4.16
N ARG A 201 -10.23 -5.98 -4.82
CA ARG A 201 -9.75 -4.59 -4.69
C ARG A 201 -9.68 -4.11 -3.24
N LYS A 202 -10.68 -4.46 -2.42
CA LYS A 202 -10.77 -3.99 -1.03
C LYS A 202 -9.74 -4.72 -0.16
N GLY A 203 -9.42 -5.99 -0.47
CA GLY A 203 -8.31 -6.72 0.14
C GLY A 203 -6.98 -6.03 -0.12
N TYR A 204 -6.71 -5.66 -1.38
CA TYR A 204 -5.48 -4.92 -1.72
C TYR A 204 -5.43 -3.51 -1.12
N ARG A 205 -6.56 -2.80 -1.05
CA ARG A 205 -6.60 -1.49 -0.35
C ARG A 205 -6.30 -1.67 1.14
N THR A 206 -6.80 -2.74 1.75
CA THR A 206 -6.46 -3.07 3.15
C THR A 206 -4.97 -3.29 3.31
N MET A 207 -4.33 -4.03 2.39
CA MET A 207 -2.88 -4.21 2.43
C MET A 207 -2.13 -2.89 2.23
N PHE A 208 -2.56 -2.06 1.28
CA PHE A 208 -1.99 -0.72 1.07
C PHE A 208 -2.05 0.13 2.36
N ASP A 209 -3.17 0.07 3.09
CA ASP A 209 -3.34 0.77 4.35
C ASP A 209 -2.42 0.19 5.45
N ILE A 210 -2.21 -1.13 5.48
CA ILE A 210 -1.25 -1.80 6.38
C ILE A 210 0.18 -1.32 6.10
N ILE A 211 0.60 -1.27 4.84
CA ILE A 211 1.92 -0.74 4.43
C ILE A 211 2.06 0.72 4.85
N SER A 212 0.99 1.51 4.69
CA SER A 212 0.97 2.91 5.12
C SER A 212 1.20 3.05 6.63
N ARG A 213 0.58 2.18 7.45
CA ARG A 213 0.82 2.15 8.90
C ARG A 213 2.24 1.71 9.26
N ALA A 214 2.80 0.72 8.56
CA ALA A 214 4.20 0.31 8.75
C ALA A 214 5.16 1.47 8.40
N THR A 215 4.87 2.21 7.32
CA THR A 215 5.60 3.42 6.91
C THR A 215 5.55 4.50 8.00
N VAL A 216 4.37 4.75 8.57
CA VAL A 216 4.18 5.68 9.70
C VAL A 216 5.06 5.30 10.90
N ALA A 217 5.25 4.01 11.15
CA ALA A 217 6.11 3.49 12.21
C ALA A 217 7.61 3.45 11.83
N GLY A 218 8.00 3.95 10.65
CA GLY A 218 9.37 3.91 10.16
C GLY A 218 9.85 2.49 9.84
N LYS A 219 8.94 1.57 9.51
CA LYS A 219 9.27 0.18 9.18
C LYS A 219 9.10 -0.10 7.68
N PRO A 220 10.20 -0.39 6.95
CA PRO A 220 10.12 -0.66 5.52
C PRO A 220 9.50 -2.03 5.30
N THR A 221 8.74 -2.13 4.22
CA THR A 221 8.07 -3.38 3.83
C THR A 221 8.51 -3.79 2.42
N ILE A 222 8.81 -5.06 2.20
CA ILE A 222 9.07 -5.60 0.87
C ILE A 222 8.07 -6.73 0.63
N ILE A 223 7.38 -6.73 -0.51
CA ILE A 223 6.35 -7.69 -0.84
C ILE A 223 6.63 -8.26 -2.21
N VAL A 224 6.67 -9.59 -2.27
CA VAL A 224 6.73 -10.37 -3.50
C VAL A 224 5.34 -10.90 -3.82
N LYS A 225 5.02 -11.02 -5.10
CA LYS A 225 3.74 -11.54 -5.59
C LYS A 225 3.67 -13.06 -5.37
N GLY A 226 2.55 -13.55 -4.84
CA GLY A 226 2.25 -14.99 -4.80
C GLY A 226 1.43 -15.48 -5.99
N ASN A 227 0.95 -16.72 -5.94
CA ASN A 227 0.08 -17.28 -6.97
C ASN A 227 -1.37 -16.84 -6.83
N HIS A 228 -1.86 -16.52 -5.62
CA HIS A 228 -3.20 -15.97 -5.41
C HIS A 228 -3.34 -14.52 -5.88
N ASP A 229 -2.21 -13.85 -6.08
CA ASP A 229 -2.12 -12.50 -6.62
C ASP A 229 -2.17 -12.46 -8.16
N ASP A 230 -2.28 -13.62 -8.82
CA ASP A 230 -2.24 -13.80 -10.28
C ASP A 230 -3.59 -14.28 -10.88
N PRO A 231 -3.95 -13.90 -12.12
CA PRO A 231 -3.37 -12.80 -12.90
C PRO A 231 -3.70 -11.45 -12.25
N PRO A 232 -2.75 -10.49 -12.19
CA PRO A 232 -2.90 -9.36 -11.28
C PRO A 232 -3.87 -8.33 -11.86
N ASN A 233 -5.03 -8.19 -11.20
CA ASN A 233 -5.97 -7.09 -11.46
C ASN A 233 -5.62 -5.83 -10.64
N TYR A 234 -5.20 -6.04 -9.38
CA TYR A 234 -4.98 -4.95 -8.42
C TYR A 234 -3.63 -4.97 -7.72
N TYR A 235 -2.91 -6.10 -7.69
CA TYR A 235 -1.55 -6.18 -7.11
C TYR A 235 -0.63 -5.14 -7.76
N SER A 236 -0.58 -5.11 -9.11
CA SER A 236 0.21 -4.15 -9.89
C SER A 236 -0.24 -2.70 -9.78
N LYS A 237 -1.46 -2.47 -9.30
CA LYS A 237 -2.01 -1.13 -9.12
C LYS A 237 -1.73 -0.56 -7.73
N LEU A 238 -1.63 -1.42 -6.71
CA LEU A 238 -1.61 -1.00 -5.31
C LEU A 238 -0.36 -1.44 -4.54
N ILE A 239 0.29 -2.55 -4.92
CA ILE A 239 1.30 -3.19 -4.08
C ILE A 239 2.67 -3.17 -4.75
N GLY A 240 2.85 -3.83 -5.90
CA GLY A 240 4.17 -4.01 -6.49
C GLY A 240 4.09 -4.44 -7.95
N PRO A 241 5.21 -4.47 -8.68
CA PRO A 241 5.24 -4.85 -10.09
C PRO A 241 4.76 -6.29 -10.32
N THR A 242 4.35 -6.60 -11.55
CA THR A 242 3.96 -7.95 -11.99
C THR A 242 5.14 -8.88 -12.18
#